data_AF-A0A6I1VZZ2-F1
#
_entry.id   AF-A0A6I1VZZ2-F1
#
_cell.length_a   1.000
_cell.length_b   1.000
_cell.length_c   1.000
_cell.angle_alpha   90.00
_cell.angle_beta   90.00
_cell.angle_gamma   90.00
#
_symmetry.space_group_name_H-M   'P 1'
#
loop_
_entity.id
_entity.type
_entity.pdbx_description
1 polymer ?
#
loop_
_entity_poly.entity_id
_entity_poly.type
_entity_poly.pdbx_seq_one_letter_code
_entity_poly.pdbx_strand_id
1 'polypeptide(L)'
;YDLITLDRMLPGLDGLAIVTTLRTIGVSTPILMISALSDVDERVRGLRAGGDDYLTKPFASDEMAARVEVLLRRKSPVDKHETSLRVADLELNLITREASRSE
;
A
#
# COMPACT_ATOMS: atom_id res chain seq x y z
N TYR A 1 -1.38 10.85 -4.85
CA TYR A 1 -0.48 10.48 -3.73
C TYR A 1 -0.30 8.98 -3.72
N ASP A 2 0.91 8.52 -3.46
CA ASP A 2 1.25 7.09 -3.52
C ASP A 2 1.14 6.39 -2.17
N LEU A 3 1.22 7.14 -1.08
CA LEU A 3 1.05 6.69 0.30
C LEU A 3 0.52 7.86 1.17
N ILE A 4 -0.21 7.54 2.24
CA ILE A 4 -0.68 8.47 3.27
C ILE A 4 -0.02 8.09 4.59
N THR A 5 0.62 9.06 5.26
CA THR A 5 0.99 8.93 6.67
C THR A 5 -0.09 9.58 7.52
N LEU A 6 -0.59 8.87 8.53
CA LEU A 6 -1.70 9.34 9.35
C LEU A 6 -1.42 9.15 10.83
N ASP A 7 -1.51 10.22 11.62
CA ASP A 7 -1.42 10.09 13.07
C ASP A 7 -2.70 9.45 13.63
N ARG A 8 -2.52 8.49 14.55
CA ARG A 8 -3.62 7.86 15.28
C ARG A 8 -4.36 8.85 16.17
N MET A 9 -3.64 9.80 16.77
CA MET A 9 -4.20 10.78 17.70
C MET A 9 -4.12 12.17 17.07
N LEU A 10 -5.23 12.61 16.49
CA LEU A 10 -5.39 13.96 15.97
C LEU A 10 -6.24 14.80 16.95
N PRO A 11 -5.93 16.09 17.14
CA PRO A 11 -6.79 16.98 17.91
C PRO A 11 -8.21 17.04 17.31
N GLY A 12 -9.21 16.57 18.07
CA GLY A 12 -10.62 16.62 17.68
C GLY A 12 -11.07 15.58 16.64
N LEU A 13 -10.20 14.66 16.22
CA LEU A 13 -10.51 13.64 15.22
C LEU A 13 -9.89 12.28 15.56
N ASP A 14 -10.63 11.20 15.31
CA ASP A 14 -10.12 9.85 15.43
C ASP A 14 -9.47 9.41 14.10
N GLY A 15 -8.16 9.17 14.11
CA GLY A 15 -7.44 8.68 12.93
C GLY A 15 -8.02 7.39 12.34
N LEU A 16 -8.61 6.50 13.15
CA LEU A 16 -9.27 5.29 12.65
C LEU A 16 -10.58 5.60 11.92
N ALA A 17 -11.31 6.61 12.37
CA ALA A 17 -12.51 7.05 11.66
C ALA A 17 -12.15 7.58 10.27
N ILE A 18 -11.03 8.31 10.15
CA ILE A 18 -10.50 8.78 8.85
C ILE A 18 -10.16 7.59 7.94
N VAL A 19 -9.41 6.60 8.43
CA VAL A 19 -9.12 5.37 7.65
C VAL A 19 -10.41 4.72 7.16
N THR A 20 -11.36 4.53 8.07
CA THR A 20 -12.65 3.90 7.76
C THR A 20 -13.37 4.68 6.66
N THR A 21 -13.49 6.00 6.79
CA THR A 21 -14.12 6.87 5.78
C THR A 21 -13.41 6.78 4.44
N LEU A 22 -12.07 6.85 4.41
CA LEU A 22 -11.28 6.75 3.18
C LEU A 22 -11.56 5.42 2.45
N ARG A 23 -11.63 4.31 3.18
CA ARG A 23 -11.99 3.01 2.59
C ARG A 23 -13.44 2.98 2.11
N THR A 24 -14.38 3.53 2.86
CA THR A 24 -15.80 3.61 2.45
C THR A 24 -15.98 4.36 1.13
N ILE A 25 -15.21 5.43 0.89
CA ILE A 25 -15.28 6.20 -0.35
C ILE A 25 -14.39 5.64 -1.47
N GLY A 26 -13.80 4.45 -1.29
CA GLY A 26 -13.02 3.75 -2.33
C GLY A 26 -11.58 4.22 -2.49
N VAL A 27 -11.02 4.98 -1.55
CA VAL A 27 -9.60 5.34 -1.57
C VAL A 27 -8.76 4.11 -1.21
N SER A 28 -7.99 3.60 -2.17
CA SER A 28 -7.09 2.44 -2.01
C SER A 28 -5.63 2.82 -1.78
N THR A 29 -5.33 4.11 -1.63
CA THR A 29 -3.97 4.57 -1.31
C THR A 29 -3.51 3.94 0.01
N PRO A 30 -2.30 3.34 0.06
CA PRO A 30 -1.74 2.78 1.29
C PRO A 30 -1.67 3.79 2.42
N ILE A 31 -2.02 3.38 3.63
CA ILE A 31 -2.01 4.21 4.83
C ILE A 31 -1.05 3.60 5.86
N LEU A 32 0.01 4.35 6.18
CA LEU A 32 0.91 4.08 7.30
C LEU A 32 0.42 4.86 8.53
N MET A 33 -0.08 4.14 9.52
CA MET A 33 -0.55 4.74 10.77
C MET A 33 0.62 4.99 11.71
N ILE A 34 0.74 6.20 12.23
CA ILE A 34 1.79 6.60 13.17
C ILE A 34 1.14 6.82 14.54
N SER A 35 1.63 6.17 15.59
CA SER A 35 1.00 6.24 16.92
C SER A 35 2.03 6.28 18.05
N ALA A 36 1.77 7.06 19.10
CA ALA A 36 2.53 6.93 20.36
C ALA A 36 2.07 5.73 21.21
N LEU A 37 0.94 5.11 20.85
CA LEU A 37 0.40 3.95 21.56
C LEU A 37 1.16 2.70 21.09
N SER A 38 1.91 2.10 22.02
CA SER A 38 2.65 0.85 21.81
C SER A 38 1.79 -0.40 22.02
N ASP A 39 0.53 -0.24 22.41
CA ASP A 39 -0.35 -1.37 22.70
C ASP A 39 -0.67 -2.17 21.43
N VAL A 40 -0.49 -3.48 21.53
CA VAL A 40 -0.73 -4.43 20.44
C VAL A 40 -2.20 -4.39 20.03
N ASP A 41 -3.12 -4.20 20.98
CA ASP A 41 -4.55 -4.20 20.71
C ASP A 41 -4.99 -3.01 19.83
N GLU A 42 -4.39 -1.83 20.04
CA GLU A 42 -4.63 -0.65 19.20
C GLU A 42 -4.08 -0.83 17.78
N ARG A 43 -2.92 -1.48 17.64
CA ARG A 43 -2.34 -1.80 16.32
C ARG A 43 -3.22 -2.80 15.56
N VAL A 44 -3.70 -3.84 16.24
CA VAL A 44 -4.60 -4.84 15.66
C VAL A 44 -5.91 -4.19 15.19
N ARG A 45 -6.52 -3.33 16.02
CA ARG A 45 -7.72 -2.57 15.64
C ARG A 45 -7.49 -1.73 14.40
N GLY A 46 -6.34 -1.08 14.33
CA GLY A 46 -5.93 -0.26 13.21
C GLY A 46 -5.78 -0.99 11.88
N LEU A 47 -5.09 -2.13 11.90
CA LEU A 47 -4.96 -2.98 10.73
C LEU A 47 -6.33 -3.49 10.27
N ARG A 48 -7.21 -3.87 11.21
CA ARG A 48 -8.58 -4.30 10.90
C ARG A 48 -9.47 -3.20 10.33
N ALA A 49 -9.24 -1.94 10.70
CA ALA A 49 -9.96 -0.79 10.15
C ALA A 49 -9.56 -0.46 8.70
N GLY A 50 -8.54 -1.13 8.16
CA GLY A 50 -8.07 -0.93 6.79
C GLY A 50 -6.77 -0.12 6.69
N GLY A 51 -6.05 0.07 7.79
CA GLY A 51 -4.67 0.53 7.76
C GLY A 51 -3.75 -0.57 7.23
N ASP A 52 -2.76 -0.19 6.41
CA ASP A 52 -1.90 -1.16 5.71
C ASP A 52 -0.64 -1.52 6.52
N ASP A 53 -0.17 -0.60 7.38
CA ASP A 53 0.89 -0.84 8.37
C ASP A 53 0.81 0.17 9.53
N TYR A 54 1.56 -0.10 10.60
CA TYR A 54 1.66 0.70 11.81
C TYR A 54 3.12 0.98 12.19
N LEU A 55 3.41 2.22 12.59
CA LEU A 55 4.70 2.68 13.10
C LEU A 55 4.53 3.39 14.46
N THR A 56 5.21 2.89 15.48
CA THR A 56 5.12 3.43 16.85
C THR A 56 6.13 4.56 17.06
N LYS A 57 5.75 5.64 17.76
CA LYS A 57 6.64 6.73 18.18
C LYS A 57 7.34 6.38 19.51
N PRO A 58 8.61 6.77 19.70
CA PRO A 58 9.50 7.33 18.69
C PRO A 58 10.00 6.26 17.71
N PHE A 59 10.25 6.65 16.47
CA PHE A 59 10.79 5.77 15.42
C PHE A 59 12.04 6.38 14.79
N ALA A 60 12.89 5.53 14.22
CA ALA A 60 14.00 5.96 13.40
C ALA A 60 13.54 6.31 11.97
N SER A 61 14.18 7.29 11.34
CA SER A 61 13.90 7.66 9.96
C SER A 61 14.05 6.48 9.00
N ASP A 62 15.06 5.63 9.22
CA ASP A 62 15.31 4.43 8.40
C ASP A 62 14.19 3.39 8.55
N GLU A 63 13.60 3.27 9.74
CA GLU A 63 12.46 2.37 9.96
C GLU A 63 11.23 2.87 9.17
N MET A 64 10.95 4.17 9.24
CA MET A 64 9.85 4.77 8.48
C MET A 64 10.06 4.59 6.97
N ALA A 65 11.27 4.86 6.48
CA ALA A 65 11.61 4.68 5.07
C ALA A 65 11.38 3.24 4.60
N ALA A 66 11.89 2.25 5.35
CA ALA A 66 11.71 0.84 5.02
C ALA A 66 10.22 0.43 4.97
N ARG A 67 9.38 0.91 5.90
CA ARG A 67 7.93 0.63 5.88
C ARG A 67 7.24 1.25 4.67
N VAL A 68 7.59 2.49 4.34
CA VAL A 68 7.08 3.19 3.15
C VAL A 68 7.43 2.42 1.88
N GLU A 69 8.69 1.99 1.72
CA GLU A 69 9.14 1.19 0.56
C GLU A 69 8.36 -0.11 0.42
N VAL A 70 8.14 -0.84 1.53
CA VAL A 70 7.36 -2.07 1.54
C VAL A 70 5.91 -1.82 1.11
N LEU A 71 5.27 -0.77 1.60
CA LEU A 71 3.90 -0.41 1.24
C LEU A 71 3.76 -0.02 -0.23
N LEU A 72 4.71 0.77 -0.75
CA LEU A 72 4.72 1.17 -2.16
C LEU A 72 4.96 -0.02 -3.10
N ARG A 73 5.85 -0.96 -2.73
CA ARG A 73 6.09 -2.18 -3.53
C ARG A 73 4.83 -3.02 -3.70
N ARG A 74 4.00 -3.14 -2.66
CA ARG A 74 2.75 -3.92 -2.70
C ARG A 74 1.69 -3.32 -3.63
N LYS A 75 1.67 -1.99 -3.78
CA LYS A 75 0.71 -1.28 -4.66
C LYS A 75 1.18 -1.26 -6.11
N SER A 76 2.49 -1.26 -6.32
CA SER A 76 3.05 -1.31 -7.66
C SER A 76 2.75 -2.68 -8.26
N PRO A 77 2.13 -2.78 -9.46
CA PRO A 77 1.93 -4.04 -10.16
C PRO A 77 3.25 -4.63 -10.69
N VAL A 78 4.38 -4.35 -10.03
CA VAL A 78 5.74 -4.75 -10.39
C VAL A 78 5.91 -6.28 -10.39
N ASP A 79 4.93 -7.03 -9.86
CA ASP A 79 4.87 -8.49 -9.97
C ASP A 79 3.71 -9.02 -10.83
N LYS A 80 3.06 -8.18 -11.65
CA LYS A 80 2.65 -8.71 -12.96
C LYS A 80 3.94 -8.75 -13.76
N HIS A 81 4.68 -9.85 -13.62
CA HIS A 81 5.62 -10.23 -14.67
C HIS A 81 4.86 -10.01 -15.97
N GLU A 82 5.27 -9.06 -16.81
CA GLU A 82 4.59 -8.81 -18.07
C GLU A 82 4.62 -10.13 -18.83
N THR A 83 3.52 -10.87 -18.79
CA THR A 83 3.45 -12.22 -19.38
C THR A 83 3.34 -12.13 -20.89
N SER A 84 3.15 -10.93 -21.43
CA SER A 84 3.23 -10.64 -22.85
C SER A 84 4.01 -9.36 -23.14
N LEU A 85 4.86 -9.41 -24.16
CA LEU A 85 5.47 -8.23 -24.79
C LEU A 85 4.76 -7.97 -26.12
N ARG A 86 4.37 -6.72 -26.39
CA ARG A 86 3.71 -6.33 -27.64
C ARG A 86 4.44 -5.19 -28.35
N VAL A 87 4.71 -5.39 -29.63
CA VAL A 87 5.23 -4.35 -30.55
C VAL A 87 4.39 -4.39 -31.81
N ALA A 88 3.62 -3.32 -32.05
CA ALA A 88 2.67 -3.22 -33.16
C ALA A 88 1.70 -4.43 -33.22
N ASP A 89 1.82 -5.23 -34.27
CA ASP A 89 1.04 -6.43 -34.56
C ASP A 89 1.66 -7.72 -34.00
N LEU A 90 2.87 -7.65 -33.43
CA LEU A 90 3.57 -8.77 -32.81
C LEU A 90 3.30 -8.83 -31.31
N GLU A 91 2.92 -10.01 -30.81
CA GLU A 91 2.74 -10.32 -29.39
C GLU A 91 3.59 -11.56 -29.01
N LEU A 92 4.34 -11.48 -27.92
CA LEU A 92 5.18 -12.56 -27.39
C LEU A 92 4.73 -12.92 -25.98
N ASN A 93 4.24 -14.14 -25.78
CA ASN A 93 3.94 -14.67 -24.45
C ASN A 93 5.23 -15.15 -23.76
N LEU A 94 5.64 -14.50 -22.67
CA LEU A 94 6.88 -14.82 -21.94
C LEU A 94 6.80 -16.13 -21.14
N ILE A 95 5.60 -16.66 -20.89
CA ILE A 95 5.40 -17.94 -20.20
C ILE A 95 5.53 -19.09 -21.20
N THR A 96 4.76 -19.07 -22.29
CA THR A 96 4.77 -20.16 -23.29
C THR A 96 5.95 -20.05 -24.26
N ARG A 97 6.61 -18.88 -24.30
CA ARG A 97 7.63 -18.51 -25.29
C ARG A 97 7.11 -18.54 -26.73
N GLU A 98 5.82 -18.33 -26.91
CA GLU A 98 5.16 -18.30 -28.22
C GLU A 98 4.98 -16.85 -28.68
N ALA A 99 5.25 -16.60 -29.97
CA ALA A 99 5.00 -15.32 -30.61
C ALA A 99 3.88 -15.46 -31.64
N SER A 100 2.92 -14.53 -31.62
CA SER A 100 1.86 -14.40 -32.61
C SER A 100 1.95 -13.05 -33.31
N ARG A 101 1.46 -13.00 -34.55
CA ARG A 101 1.32 -11.77 -35.33
C ARG A 101 -0.13 -11.69 -35.82
N SER A 102 -0.77 -10.56 -35.59
CA SER A 102 -2.09 -10.30 -36.17
C SER A 102 -1.90 -9.88 -37.63
N GLU A 103 -2.48 -10.63 -38.58
CA GLU A 103 -2.53 -10.24 -40.00
C GLU A 103 -3.41 -9.01 -40.24
#